data_AF-A0A3C2D972-F1
#
_entry.id   AF-A0A3C2D972-F1
#
_cell.length_a   1.000
_cell.length_b   1.000
_cell.length_c   1.000
_cell.angle_alpha   90.00
_cell.angle_beta   90.00
_cell.angle_gamma   90.00
#
_symmetry.space_group_name_H-M   'P 1'
#
loop_
_entity.id
_entity.type
_entity.pdbx_description
1 polymer ?
#
loop_
_entity_poly.entity_id
_entity_poly.type
_entity_poly.pdbx_seq_one_letter_code
_entity_poly.pdbx_strand_id
1 'polypeptide(L)' 'MRAFKFDTRISKDGTIQIPFTPSLFNTEVEIIIVPKEEKKRIKKAGRKFVEQWVGFLKSEDTDSSKFDYLLNRIR' A
#
# COMPACT_ATOMS: atom_id res chain seq x y z
N MET A 1 5.79 38.72 -8.60
CA MET A 1 6.63 37.49 -8.48
C MET A 1 5.95 36.36 -9.25
N ARG A 2 6.70 35.60 -10.05
CA ARG A 2 6.21 34.38 -10.72
C ARG A 2 6.82 33.18 -10.00
N ALA A 3 5.97 32.27 -9.55
CA ALA A 3 6.41 31.03 -8.90
C ALA A 3 6.14 29.84 -9.83
N PHE A 4 7.13 28.97 -9.99
CA PHE A 4 7.01 27.73 -10.75
C PHE A 4 7.04 26.56 -9.79
N LYS A 5 5.98 25.75 -9.80
CA LYS A 5 5.88 24.54 -8.98
C LYS A 5 5.81 23.32 -9.89
N PHE A 6 6.72 22.40 -9.68
CA PHE A 6 6.72 21.10 -10.34
C PHE A 6 7.13 20.02 -9.35
N ASP A 7 6.71 18.80 -9.64
CA ASP A 7 7.10 17.62 -8.90
C ASP A 7 8.24 16.92 -9.63
N THR A 8 9.31 16.58 -8.93
CA THR A 8 10.41 15.80 -9.48
C THR A 8 10.88 14.73 -8.49
N ARG A 9 11.56 13.71 -9.00
CA ARG A 9 12.20 12.69 -8.18
C ARG A 9 13.66 13.07 -7.98
N ILE A 10 14.16 12.79 -6.78
CA ILE A 10 15.58 12.93 -6.47
C ILE A 10 16.27 11.66 -6.98
N SER A 11 17.35 11.82 -7.74
CA SER A 11 18.16 10.69 -8.21
C SER A 11 18.90 10.03 -7.05
N LYS A 12 19.49 8.85 -7.28
CA LYS A 12 20.31 8.18 -6.26
C LYS A 12 21.53 9.00 -5.85
N ASP A 13 22.02 9.84 -6.76
CA ASP A 13 23.20 10.68 -6.55
C ASP A 13 22.83 12.05 -5.95
N GLY A 14 21.57 12.25 -5.55
CA GLY A 14 21.09 13.49 -4.94
C GLY A 14 20.85 14.62 -5.94
N THR A 15 20.81 14.34 -7.24
CA THR A 15 20.55 15.34 -8.29
C THR A 15 19.06 15.48 -8.58
N ILE A 16 18.63 16.71 -8.86
CA ILE A 16 17.27 17.03 -9.33
C ILE A 16 17.35 17.59 -10.75
N GLN A 17 16.43 17.16 -11.61
CA GLN A 17 16.29 17.73 -12.95
C GLN A 17 15.24 18.84 -12.92
N ILE A 18 15.67 20.04 -13.30
CA ILE A 18 14.80 21.21 -13.43
C ILE A 18 14.25 21.24 -14.86
N PRO A 19 12.95 21.49 -15.06
CA PRO A 19 12.36 21.64 -16.39
C PRO A 19 13.06 22.72 -17.21
N PHE A 20 13.30 22.44 -18.48
CA PHE A 20 13.90 23.40 -19.41
C PHE A 20 12.96 24.60 -19.59
N THR A 21 13.35 25.74 -19.03
CA THR A 21 12.51 26.95 -18.97
C THR A 21 13.31 28.16 -19.46
N PRO A 22 13.31 28.44 -20.79
CA PRO A 22 14.12 29.52 -21.38
C PRO A 22 13.87 30.90 -20.78
N SER A 23 12.68 31.15 -20.26
CA SER A 23 12.31 32.42 -19.63
C SER A 23 13.06 32.70 -18.31
N LEU A 24 13.78 31.72 -17.76
CA LEU A 24 14.57 31.86 -16.54
C LEU A 24 16.08 31.99 -16.83
N PHE A 25 16.48 32.05 -18.10
CA PHE A 25 17.88 32.15 -18.47
C PHE A 25 18.47 33.50 -18.10
N ASN A 26 19.68 33.48 -17.53
CA ASN A 26 20.39 34.65 -17.05
C ASN A 26 19.59 35.48 -16.02
N THR A 27 18.74 34.81 -15.24
CA THR A 27 17.98 35.42 -14.15
C THR A 27 18.33 34.75 -12.83
N GLU A 28 18.37 35.53 -11.75
CA GLU A 28 18.53 35.00 -10.41
C GLU A 28 17.19 34.40 -9.95
N VAL A 29 17.23 33.16 -9.48
CA VAL A 29 16.05 32.41 -9.07
C VAL A 29 16.27 31.74 -7.73
N GLU A 30 15.23 31.73 -6.90
CA GLU A 30 15.22 31.01 -5.63
C GLU A 30 14.57 29.63 -5.82
N ILE A 31 15.21 28.60 -5.28
CA ILE A 31 14.74 27.21 -5.37
C ILE A 31 14.34 26.74 -3.98
N ILE A 32 13.08 26.36 -3.83
CA ILE A 32 12.53 25.82 -2.57
C ILE A 32 12.18 24.36 -2.78
N ILE A 33 12.83 23.46 -2.04
CA ILE A 33 12.58 22.02 -2.10
C ILE A 33 11.63 21.64 -0.96
N VAL A 34 10.45 21.14 -1.31
CA VAL A 34 9.49 20.64 -0.32
C VAL A 34 9.44 19.11 -0.41
N PRO A 35 9.99 18.36 0.57
CA PRO A 35 9.91 16.91 0.56
C PRO A 35 8.45 16.46 0.66
N LYS A 36 8.05 15.52 -0.21
CA LYS A 36 6.73 14.92 -0.11
C LYS A 36 6.71 13.91 1.04
N GLU A 37 5.72 14.04 1.90
CA GLU A 37 5.46 13.02 2.91
C GLU A 37 5.08 11.71 2.22
N GLU A 38 5.90 10.67 2.40
CA GLU A 38 5.53 9.33 1.99
C GLU A 38 4.34 8.87 2.83
N LYS A 39 3.15 8.79 2.22
CA LYS A 39 2.04 8.06 2.81
C LYS A 39 2.45 6.60 2.89
N LYS A 40 2.99 6.17 4.03
CA LYS A 40 3.19 4.76 4.35
C LYS A 40 1.84 4.07 4.22
N ARG A 41 1.61 3.42 3.08
CA ARG A 41 0.46 2.52 2.92
C ARG A 41 0.73 1.35 3.86
N ILE A 42 0.16 1.42 5.07
CA ILE A 42 0.12 0.30 6.00
C ILE A 42 -0.60 -0.82 5.25
N LYS A 43 0.17 -1.77 4.72
CA LYS A 43 -0.37 -2.97 4.07
C LYS A 43 -1.02 -3.81 5.16
N LYS A 44 -2.30 -3.59 5.45
CA LYS A 44 -3.13 -4.48 6.30
C LYS A 44 -3.40 -5.84 5.62
N ALA A 45 -2.44 -6.38 4.86
CA ALA A 45 -2.61 -7.58 4.04
C ALA A 45 -2.78 -8.82 4.92
N GLY A 46 -2.00 -8.93 6.01
CA GLY A 46 -2.07 -10.09 6.91
C GLY A 46 -3.40 -10.24 7.62
N ARG A 47 -4.00 -9.14 8.11
CA ARG A 47 -5.29 -9.20 8.81
C ARG A 47 -6.44 -9.60 7.89
N LYS A 48 -6.50 -9.05 6.67
CA LYS A 48 -7.50 -9.45 5.67
C LYS A 48 -7.36 -10.91 5.25
N PHE A 49 -6.13 -11.40 5.11
CA PHE A 49 -5.88 -12.81 4.83
C PHE A 49 -6.42 -13.69 5.96
N VAL A 50 -6.07 -13.41 7.22
CA VAL A 50 -6.56 -14.21 8.36
C VAL A 50 -8.10 -14.18 8.44
N GLU A 51 -8.73 -13.02 8.30
CA GLU A 51 -10.20 -12.90 8.32
C GLU A 51 -10.89 -13.72 7.21
N GLN A 52 -10.30 -13.82 6.02
CA GLN A 52 -10.84 -14.62 4.91
C GLN A 52 -10.68 -16.13 5.10
N TRP A 53 -9.62 -16.57 5.78
CA TRP A 53 -9.28 -17.99 5.92
C TRP A 53 -9.73 -18.61 7.25
N VAL A 54 -10.06 -17.80 8.27
CA VAL A 54 -10.66 -18.29 9.52
C VAL A 54 -12.02 -18.95 9.30
N GLY A 55 -12.74 -18.59 8.22
CA GLY A 55 -13.98 -19.29 7.83
C GLY A 55 -13.78 -20.77 7.48
N PHE A 56 -12.60 -21.15 6.98
CA PHE A 56 -12.25 -22.55 6.68
C PHE A 56 -11.90 -23.38 7.91
N LEU A 57 -11.43 -22.73 8.99
CA LEU A 57 -10.99 -23.39 10.22
C LEU A 57 -12.09 -23.50 11.28
N LYS A 58 -13.23 -22.82 11.08
CA LYS A 58 -14.44 -23.11 11.84
C LYS A 58 -15.00 -24.41 11.30
N SER A 59 -14.53 -25.53 11.84
CA SER A 59 -15.18 -26.82 11.71
C SER A 59 -16.65 -26.64 12.06
N GLU A 60 -17.53 -26.70 11.07
CA GLU A 60 -18.91 -27.10 11.30
C GLU A 60 -18.85 -28.50 11.88
N ASP A 61 -18.92 -28.56 13.22
CA ASP A 61 -19.44 -29.66 14.02
C ASP A 61 -19.19 -31.06 13.44
N THR A 62 -17.93 -31.35 13.10
CA THR A 62 -17.55 -32.63 12.49
C THR A 62 -17.78 -33.79 13.45
N ASP A 63 -17.79 -33.51 14.76
CA ASP A 63 -18.10 -34.48 15.80
C ASP A 63 -19.58 -34.89 15.78
N SER A 64 -20.54 -33.98 15.56
CA SER A 64 -21.96 -34.33 15.47
C SER A 64 -22.28 -35.10 14.18
N SER A 65 -21.67 -34.70 13.06
CA SER A 65 -21.82 -35.40 11.77
C SER A 65 -21.25 -36.82 11.81
N LYS A 66 -20.13 -37.04 12.53
CA LYS A 66 -19.55 -38.37 12.73
C LYS A 66 -20.39 -39.22 13.67
N PHE A 67 -20.97 -38.61 14.71
CA PHE A 67 -21.87 -39.27 15.64
C PHE A 67 -23.13 -39.79 14.94
N ASP A 68 -23.81 -38.95 14.14
CA ASP A 68 -25.02 -39.33 13.41
C ASP A 68 -24.78 -40.44 12.37
N TYR A 69 -23.63 -40.42 11.70
CA TYR A 69 -23.26 -41.47 10.75
C TYR A 69 -23.08 -42.84 11.44
N LEU A 70 -22.42 -42.86 12.60
CA LEU A 70 -22.23 -44.10 13.36
C LEU A 70 -23.56 -44.62 13.93
N LEU A 71 -24.43 -43.74 14.38
CA LEU A 71 -25.73 -44.10 14.95
C LEU A 71 -26.67 -44.70 13.90
N ASN A 72 -26.68 -44.17 12.68
CA ASN A 72 -27.49 -44.71 11.57
C ASN A 72 -26.97 -46.05 11.03
N ARG A 73 -25.68 -46.37 11.18
CA ARG A 73 -25.09 -47.62 10.66
C ARG A 73 -25.28 -48.82 11.61
N ILE A 74 -25.51 -48.57 12.88
CA ILE A 74 -25.67 -49.62 13.92
C ILE A 74 -27.14 -50.05 14.08
N ARG A 75 -28.08 -49.40 13.37
CA ARG A 75 -29.50 -49.73 13.40
C ARG A 75 -29.92 -50.70 12.30
#